data_AF-A0AAX0NAG4-F1
#
_entry.id   AF-A0AAX0NAG4-F1
#
_cell.length_a   1.000
_cell.length_b   1.000
_cell.length_c   1.000
_cell.angle_alpha   90.00
_cell.angle_beta   90.00
_cell.angle_gamma   90.00
#
_symmetry.space_group_name_H-M   'P 1'
#
loop_
_entity.id
_entity.type
_entity.pdbx_description
1 polymer ?
#
loop_
_entity_poly.entity_id
_entity_poly.type
_entity_poly.pdbx_seq_one_letter_code
_entity_poly.pdbx_strand_id
1 'polypeptide(L)'
;MEFFGNKPFTQQPERAISQADQLLDYKSWSEEDRKMFSELRMREEQALLAQDYALEQAEEKGLERGKVEGREEGKLFAFLDMVRQGILTSEVASQQLGMSVSEFEALL
;
A
#
# COMPACT_ATOMS: atom_id res chain seq x y z
N MET A 1 55.22 -8.08 4.99
CA MET A 1 54.08 -7.27 5.49
C MET A 1 54.35 -5.84 5.05
N GLU A 2 53.26 -5.12 4.72
CA GLU A 2 53.21 -3.70 4.33
C GLU A 2 53.73 -3.37 2.91
N PHE A 3 53.04 -2.59 2.08
CA PHE A 3 51.76 -1.88 2.18
C PHE A 3 51.35 -1.60 0.73
N PHE A 4 50.10 -1.84 0.35
CA PHE A 4 49.57 -1.37 -0.93
C PHE A 4 49.62 0.16 -0.91
N GLY A 5 50.69 0.73 -1.46
CA GLY A 5 50.83 2.17 -1.64
C GLY A 5 49.75 2.62 -2.60
N ASN A 6 48.74 3.33 -2.06
CA ASN A 6 47.76 4.05 -2.86
C ASN A 6 48.51 4.87 -3.89
N LYS A 7 48.39 4.49 -5.17
CA LYS A 7 48.81 5.36 -6.26
C LYS A 7 48.00 6.65 -6.10
N PRO A 8 48.64 7.84 -6.04
CA PRO A 8 47.89 9.09 -6.08
C PRO A 8 47.04 9.07 -7.35
N PHE A 9 45.77 9.48 -7.26
CA PHE A 9 44.89 9.59 -8.43
C PHE A 9 45.58 10.46 -9.49
N THR A 10 46.11 9.84 -10.54
CA THR A 10 46.76 10.54 -11.67
C THR A 10 45.76 11.09 -12.68
N GLN A 11 44.46 10.91 -12.44
CA GLN A 11 43.41 11.49 -13.25
C GLN A 11 42.94 12.78 -12.59
N GLN A 12 43.06 13.90 -13.30
CA GLN A 12 42.49 15.18 -12.87
C GLN A 12 40.98 14.96 -12.63
N PRO A 13 40.49 15.00 -11.37
CA PRO A 13 39.08 14.75 -11.08
C PRO A 13 38.20 15.76 -11.82
N GLU A 14 38.70 16.97 -12.08
CA GLU A 14 38.03 17.99 -12.90
C GLU A 14 37.67 17.52 -14.31
N ARG A 15 38.51 16.69 -14.96
CA ARG A 15 38.23 16.15 -16.30
C ARG A 15 37.13 15.10 -16.26
N ALA A 16 37.18 14.19 -15.29
CA ALA A 16 36.16 13.15 -15.12
C ALA A 16 34.81 13.76 -14.68
N ILE A 17 34.85 14.76 -13.79
CA ILE A 17 33.68 15.52 -13.34
C ILE A 17 33.10 16.34 -14.49
N SER A 18 33.93 17.04 -15.27
CA SER A 18 33.46 17.83 -16.43
C SER A 18 32.90 16.96 -17.55
N GLN A 19 33.46 15.76 -17.78
CA GLN A 19 32.90 14.78 -18.71
C GLN A 19 31.57 14.21 -18.22
N ALA A 20 31.45 13.95 -16.91
CA ALA A 20 30.19 13.54 -16.30
C ALA A 20 29.12 14.64 -16.40
N ASP A 21 29.49 15.91 -16.17
CA ASP A 21 28.59 17.06 -16.30
C ASP A 21 28.10 17.24 -17.76
N GLN A 22 28.97 17.01 -18.74
CA GLN A 22 28.60 17.05 -20.16
C GLN A 22 27.65 15.91 -20.57
N LEU A 23 27.77 14.73 -19.94
CA LEU A 23 26.86 13.61 -20.14
C LEU A 23 25.49 13.87 -19.50
N LEU A 24 25.42 14.71 -18.47
CA LEU A 24 24.18 15.14 -17.82
C LEU A 24 23.51 16.32 -18.54
N ASP A 25 24.14 16.92 -19.54
CA ASP A 25 23.54 18.00 -20.33
C ASP A 25 22.53 17.43 -21.34
N TYR A 26 21.24 17.56 -21.04
CA TYR A 26 20.14 17.16 -21.91
C TYR A 26 20.23 17.73 -23.35
N LYS A 27 20.93 18.84 -23.55
CA LYS A 27 21.12 19.45 -24.87
C LYS A 27 22.15 18.72 -25.75
N SER A 28 23.05 17.93 -25.17
CA SER A 28 24.04 17.13 -25.90
C SER A 28 23.55 15.71 -26.27
N TRP A 29 22.40 15.31 -25.74
CA TRP A 29 21.81 13.98 -25.97
C TRP A 29 21.34 13.78 -27.41
N SER A 30 21.46 12.54 -27.90
CA SER A 30 20.88 12.12 -29.18
C SER A 30 19.35 12.15 -29.13
N GLU A 31 18.71 12.12 -30.29
CA GLU A 31 17.25 12.08 -30.37
C GLU A 31 16.71 10.77 -29.78
N GLU A 32 17.43 9.67 -30.00
CA GLU A 32 17.15 8.36 -29.41
C GLU A 32 17.25 8.39 -27.88
N ASP A 33 18.29 8.99 -27.31
CA ASP A 33 18.47 9.09 -25.84
C ASP A 33 17.34 9.89 -25.19
N ARG A 34 16.95 11.02 -25.81
CA ARG A 34 15.84 11.85 -25.32
C ARG A 34 14.51 11.13 -25.39
N LYS A 35 14.25 10.40 -26.48
CA LYS A 35 13.03 9.61 -26.65
C LYS A 35 12.96 8.46 -25.64
N MET A 36 14.05 7.73 -25.46
CA MET A 36 14.12 6.65 -24.48
C MET A 36 13.92 7.19 -23.04
N PHE A 37 14.53 8.33 -22.72
CA PHE A 37 14.34 8.97 -21.42
C PHE A 37 12.91 9.45 -21.22
N SER A 38 12.29 10.10 -22.21
CA SER A 38 10.90 10.55 -22.09
C SER A 38 9.92 9.37 -21.98
N GLU A 39 10.12 8.29 -22.74
CA GLU A 39 9.34 7.05 -22.60
C GLU A 39 9.50 6.41 -21.22
N LEU A 40 10.73 6.36 -20.70
CA LEU A 40 11.00 5.87 -19.34
C LEU A 40 10.26 6.71 -18.30
N ARG A 41 10.34 8.04 -18.39
CA ARG A 41 9.65 8.96 -17.48
C ARG A 41 8.14 8.81 -17.54
N MET A 42 7.57 8.70 -18.74
CA MET A 42 6.15 8.44 -18.92
C MET A 42 5.73 7.11 -18.29
N ARG A 43 6.54 6.06 -18.44
CA ARG A 43 6.27 4.76 -17.82
C ARG A 43 6.36 4.82 -16.30
N GLU A 44 7.35 5.51 -15.75
CA GLU A 44 7.48 5.74 -14.31
C GLU A 44 6.25 6.46 -13.76
N GLU A 45 5.82 7.52 -14.44
CA GLU A 45 4.64 8.29 -14.05
C GLU A 45 3.36 7.44 -14.12
N GLN A 46 3.18 6.66 -15.18
CA GLN A 46 2.05 5.71 -15.29
C GLN A 46 2.08 4.64 -14.20
N ALA A 47 3.26 4.13 -13.84
CA ALA A 47 3.39 3.14 -12.78
C ALA A 47 3.04 3.75 -11.41
N LEU A 48 3.44 4.99 -11.16
CA LEU A 48 3.08 5.71 -9.94
C LEU A 48 1.56 5.95 -9.87
N LEU A 49 0.95 6.45 -10.95
CA LEU A 49 -0.50 6.66 -11.03
C LEU A 49 -1.28 5.36 -10.83
N ALA A 50 -0.82 4.25 -11.42
CA ALA A 50 -1.44 2.95 -11.24
C ALA A 50 -1.32 2.44 -9.80
N GLN A 51 -0.19 2.72 -9.14
CA GLN A 51 0.01 2.41 -7.72
C GLN A 51 -0.94 3.22 -6.84
N ASP A 52 -1.03 4.53 -7.05
CA ASP A 52 -1.91 5.42 -6.29
C ASP A 52 -3.38 4.99 -6.44
N TYR A 53 -3.81 4.68 -7.66
CA TYR A 53 -5.15 4.19 -7.93
C TYR A 53 -5.43 2.84 -7.25
N ALA A 54 -4.46 1.92 -7.26
CA ALA A 54 -4.60 0.63 -6.59
C ALA A 54 -4.70 0.79 -5.07
N LEU A 55 -3.97 1.75 -4.48
CA LEU A 55 -4.03 2.07 -3.07
C LEU A 55 -5.39 2.67 -2.69
N GLU A 56 -5.86 3.68 -3.44
CA GLU A 56 -7.16 4.31 -3.23
C GLU A 56 -8.29 3.26 -3.26
N GLN A 57 -8.26 2.37 -4.26
CA GLN A 57 -9.23 1.29 -4.37
C GLN A 57 -9.16 0.27 -3.21
N ALA A 58 -7.96 -0.02 -2.71
CA ALA A 58 -7.79 -0.91 -1.58
C ALA A 58 -8.32 -0.28 -0.27
N GLU A 59 -8.07 1.01 -0.07
CA GLU A 59 -8.58 1.77 1.07
C GLU A 59 -10.11 1.89 1.04
N GLU A 60 -10.70 2.23 -0.11
CA GLU A 60 -12.16 2.33 -0.25
C GLU A 60 -12.83 0.99 0.06
N LYS A 61 -12.37 -0.10 -0.56
CA LYS A 61 -12.91 -1.44 -0.32
C LYS A 61 -12.69 -1.89 1.12
N GLY A 62 -11.52 -1.61 1.69
CA GLY A 62 -11.22 -1.93 3.08
C GLY A 62 -12.14 -1.20 4.05
N LEU A 63 -12.41 0.08 3.80
CA LEU A 63 -13.29 0.90 4.60
C LEU A 63 -14.76 0.47 4.48
N GLU A 64 -15.24 0.20 3.26
CA GLU A 64 -16.60 -0.32 3.05
C GLU A 64 -16.80 -1.65 3.76
N ARG A 65 -15.85 -2.59 3.57
CA ARG A 65 -15.89 -3.88 4.22
C ARG A 65 -15.86 -3.75 5.74
N GLY A 66 -14.94 -2.94 6.28
CA GLY A 66 -14.84 -2.71 7.72
C GLY A 66 -16.09 -2.05 8.32
N LYS A 67 -16.77 -1.18 7.57
CA LYS A 67 -18.06 -0.60 8.01
C LYS A 67 -19.17 -1.64 8.05
N VAL A 68 -19.25 -2.52 7.06
CA VAL A 68 -20.26 -3.60 7.01
C VAL A 68 -19.99 -4.60 8.12
N GLU A 69 -18.77 -5.15 8.20
CA GLU A 69 -18.36 -6.11 9.23
C GLU A 69 -18.55 -5.51 10.63
N GLY A 70 -18.07 -4.30 10.87
CA GLY A 70 -18.23 -3.62 12.16
C GLY A 70 -19.69 -3.35 12.56
N ARG A 71 -20.58 -3.13 11.58
CA ARG A 71 -22.02 -2.98 11.86
C ARG A 71 -22.67 -4.33 12.21
N GLU A 72 -22.28 -5.40 11.53
CA GLU A 72 -22.77 -6.75 11.82
C GLU A 72 -22.27 -7.23 13.19
N GLU A 73 -20.98 -7.05 13.49
CA GLU A 73 -20.39 -7.34 14.80
C GLU A 73 -21.03 -6.50 15.90
N GLY A 74 -21.21 -5.19 15.69
CA GLY A 74 -21.88 -4.31 16.64
C GLY A 74 -23.33 -4.74 16.92
N LYS A 75 -24.06 -5.18 15.89
CA LYS A 75 -25.41 -5.74 16.04
C LYS A 75 -25.35 -7.03 16.88
N LEU A 76 -24.44 -7.95 16.58
CA LEU A 76 -24.25 -9.19 17.34
C LEU A 76 -24.01 -8.91 18.83
N PHE A 77 -23.07 -8.03 19.16
CA PHE A 77 -22.77 -7.67 20.54
C PHE A 77 -23.96 -7.05 21.28
N ALA A 78 -24.74 -6.19 20.60
CA ALA A 78 -25.94 -5.62 21.19
C ALA A 78 -26.99 -6.70 21.55
N PHE A 79 -27.18 -7.70 20.69
CA PHE A 79 -28.08 -8.82 20.98
C PHE A 79 -27.57 -9.71 22.11
N LEU A 80 -26.26 -10.01 22.15
CA LEU A 80 -25.64 -10.76 23.25
C LEU A 80 -25.84 -10.06 24.59
N ASP A 81 -25.64 -8.73 24.63
CA ASP A 81 -25.84 -7.93 25.83
C ASP A 81 -27.31 -7.94 26.29
N MET A 82 -28.26 -7.74 25.37
CA MET A 82 -29.69 -7.79 25.69
C MET A 82 -30.13 -9.16 26.23
N VAL A 83 -29.59 -10.26 25.71
CA VAL A 83 -29.89 -11.61 26.24
C VAL A 83 -29.25 -11.82 27.60
N ARG A 84 -28.00 -11.39 27.81
CA ARG A 84 -27.33 -11.45 29.14
C ARG A 84 -28.07 -10.62 30.20
N GLN A 85 -28.68 -9.51 29.81
CA GLN A 85 -29.50 -8.69 30.69
C GLN A 85 -30.93 -9.23 30.89
N GLY A 86 -31.28 -10.34 30.23
CA GLY A 86 -32.62 -10.94 30.31
C GLY A 86 -33.71 -10.12 29.62
N ILE A 87 -33.34 -9.15 28.77
CA ILE A 87 -34.27 -8.32 28.00
C ILE A 87 -34.83 -9.12 26.80
N LEU A 88 -34.00 -9.98 26.20
CA LEU A 88 -34.37 -10.85 25.09
C LEU A 88 -34.06 -12.31 25.42
N THR A 89 -34.75 -13.24 24.75
CA THR A 89 -34.39 -14.67 24.77
C THR A 89 -33.42 -15.00 23.64
N SER A 90 -32.64 -16.06 23.81
CA SER A 90 -31.69 -16.54 22.80
C SER A 90 -32.37 -16.86 21.47
N GLU A 91 -33.61 -17.35 21.48
CA GLU A 91 -34.37 -17.68 20.26
C GLU A 91 -34.74 -16.44 19.44
N VAL A 92 -35.16 -15.36 20.11
CA VAL A 92 -35.50 -14.10 19.44
C VAL A 92 -34.23 -13.46 18.88
N ALA A 93 -33.15 -13.43 19.66
CA ALA A 93 -31.88 -12.86 19.23
C ALA A 93 -31.26 -13.62 18.05
N SER A 94 -31.23 -14.96 18.10
CA SER A 94 -30.67 -15.79 17.03
C SER A 94 -31.46 -15.64 15.73
N GLN A 95 -32.79 -15.59 15.80
CA GLN A 95 -33.65 -15.37 14.64
C GLN A 95 -33.37 -14.00 13.98
N GLN A 96 -33.18 -12.94 14.76
CA GLN A 96 -32.90 -11.59 14.25
C GLN A 96 -31.49 -11.45 13.64
N LEU A 97 -30.58 -12.33 14.03
CA LEU A 97 -29.24 -12.44 13.48
C LEU A 97 -29.15 -13.44 12.32
N GLY A 98 -30.23 -14.18 12.05
CA GLY A 98 -30.26 -15.18 10.97
C GLY A 98 -29.38 -16.41 11.25
N MET A 99 -29.12 -16.73 12.52
CA MET A 99 -28.33 -17.89 12.95
C MET A 99 -29.14 -18.84 13.82
N SER A 100 -28.64 -20.07 14.00
CA SER A 100 -29.28 -21.04 14.89
C SER A 100 -29.15 -20.63 16.36
N VAL A 101 -30.10 -21.09 17.18
CA VAL A 101 -30.06 -20.86 18.63
C VAL A 101 -28.76 -21.42 19.23
N SER A 102 -28.33 -22.60 18.80
CA SER A 102 -27.07 -23.21 19.25
C SER A 102 -25.83 -22.40 18.90
N GLU A 103 -25.78 -21.79 17.72
CA GLU A 103 -24.65 -20.92 17.33
C GLU A 103 -24.63 -19.65 18.17
N PHE A 104 -25.80 -19.07 18.45
CA PHE A 104 -25.91 -17.90 19.30
C PHE A 104 -25.54 -18.21 20.75
N GLU A 105 -26.04 -19.32 21.30
CA GLU A 105 -25.73 -19.77 22.67
C GLU A 105 -24.25 -20.09 22.88
N ALA A 106 -23.54 -20.52 21.84
CA ALA A 106 -22.09 -20.71 21.90
C ALA A 106 -21.30 -19.39 22.06
N LEU A 107 -21.94 -18.24 21.80
CA LEU A 107 -21.36 -16.89 21.90
C LEU A 107 -21.76 -16.13 23.19
N LEU A 108 -22.73 -16.65 23.95
CA LEU A 108 -23.23 -16.07 25.20
C LEU A 108 -22.29 -16.30 26.38
#